data_AF-A0A954YRB3-F1
#
_entry.id   AF-A0A954YRB3-F1
#
_cell.length_a   1.000
_cell.length_b   1.000
_cell.length_c   1.000
_cell.angle_alpha   90.00
_cell.angle_beta   90.00
_cell.angle_gamma   90.00
#
_symmetry.space_group_name_H-M   'P 1'
#
loop_
_entity.id
_entity.type
_entity.pdbx_description
1 polymer ?
#
loop_
_entity_poly.entity_id
_entity_poly.type
_entity_poly.pdbx_seq_one_letter_code
_entity_poly.pdbx_strand_id
1 'polypeptide(L)'
;LDPLGPVVDVVLETSHDHGARGHVDLYREHIDMPVLKSILCDFEDLLTHDGCTGIAVLNPGIPQEVQFDEHKLLIVYGSELHEYEEVLRDREIICADDMKFITEAEHVHSTSDRFAEEFEELKMRLGMDGNY
;
A
#
# COMPACT_ATOMS: atom_id res chain seq x y z
N LEU A 1 -8.65 4.51 5.72
CA LEU A 1 -9.16 4.27 4.34
C LEU A 1 -10.59 4.77 4.14
N ASP A 2 -11.46 4.80 5.16
CA ASP A 2 -12.86 5.26 4.98
C ASP A 2 -13.04 6.63 4.28
N PRO A 3 -12.17 7.65 4.49
CA PRO A 3 -12.27 8.91 3.76
C PRO A 3 -12.13 8.80 2.24
N LEU A 4 -11.53 7.72 1.71
CA LEU A 4 -11.41 7.49 0.26
C LEU A 4 -12.75 7.11 -0.39
N GLY A 5 -13.80 6.86 0.40
CA GLY A 5 -15.12 6.52 -0.11
C GLY A 5 -15.37 5.01 -0.28
N PRO A 6 -16.54 4.65 -0.81
CA PRO A 6 -17.03 3.26 -0.80
C PRO A 6 -16.43 2.39 -1.91
N VAL A 7 -15.93 2.99 -2.98
CA VAL A 7 -15.34 2.30 -4.14
C VAL A 7 -14.03 3.00 -4.48
N VAL A 8 -12.97 2.22 -4.66
CA VAL A 8 -11.60 2.71 -4.83
C VAL A 8 -10.89 1.98 -5.96
N ASP A 9 -9.78 2.55 -6.43
CA ASP A 9 -8.80 1.87 -7.27
C ASP A 9 -7.60 1.48 -6.41
N VAL A 10 -6.91 0.41 -6.79
CA VAL A 10 -5.77 -0.14 -6.04
C VAL A 10 -4.60 -0.38 -6.98
N VAL A 11 -3.41 0.03 -6.54
CA VAL A 11 -2.13 -0.30 -7.18
C VAL A 11 -1.33 -1.14 -6.21
N LEU A 12 -0.83 -2.29 -6.65
CA LEU A 12 0.22 -3.02 -5.96
C LEU A 12 1.56 -2.72 -6.63
N GLU A 13 2.56 -2.44 -5.82
CA GLU A 13 3.95 -2.28 -6.25
C GLU A 13 4.76 -3.48 -5.77
N THR A 14 5.64 -4.01 -6.62
CA THR A 14 6.52 -5.11 -6.23
C THR A 14 7.91 -5.06 -6.82
N SER A 15 8.90 -5.46 -6.01
CA SER A 15 10.29 -5.68 -6.43
C SER A 15 10.76 -7.14 -6.26
N HIS A 16 9.83 -8.10 -6.21
CA HIS A 16 10.17 -9.52 -6.04
C HIS A 16 10.90 -10.14 -7.25
N ASP A 17 10.73 -9.58 -8.47
CA ASP A 17 11.45 -10.07 -9.66
C ASP A 17 12.85 -9.43 -9.73
N HIS A 18 13.84 -10.14 -9.21
CA HIS A 18 15.25 -9.74 -9.21
C HIS A 18 15.87 -9.56 -10.62
N GLY A 19 15.17 -9.96 -11.69
CA GLY A 19 15.67 -9.88 -13.07
C GLY A 19 15.48 -8.52 -13.74
N ALA A 20 14.48 -7.75 -13.33
CA ALA A 20 14.20 -6.42 -13.86
C ALA A 20 14.72 -5.36 -12.89
N ARG A 21 15.59 -4.45 -13.35
CA ARG A 21 15.86 -3.22 -12.58
C ARG A 21 14.60 -2.36 -12.65
N GLY A 22 13.70 -2.52 -11.69
CA GLY A 22 12.48 -1.70 -11.56
C GLY A 22 11.41 -2.38 -10.70
N HIS A 23 10.45 -1.57 -10.24
CA HIS A 23 9.24 -2.05 -9.59
C HIS A 23 8.18 -2.35 -10.64
N VAL A 24 7.29 -3.29 -10.35
CA VAL A 24 6.14 -3.63 -11.20
C VAL A 24 4.88 -3.14 -10.53
N ASP A 25 4.11 -2.33 -11.25
CA ASP A 25 2.82 -1.82 -10.80
C ASP A 25 1.67 -2.65 -11.38
N LEU A 26 0.76 -3.09 -10.52
CA LEU A 26 -0.42 -3.87 -10.87
C LEU A 26 -1.67 -3.12 -10.45
N TYR A 27 -2.61 -2.96 -11.39
CA TYR A 27 -3.77 -2.08 -11.21
C TYR A 27 -5.06 -2.89 -11.09
N ARG A 28 -5.92 -2.50 -10.15
CA ARG A 28 -7.30 -2.96 -10.03
C ARG A 28 -8.20 -1.76 -9.81
N GLU A 29 -9.05 -1.46 -10.78
CA GLU A 29 -10.00 -0.35 -10.67
C GLU A 29 -11.33 -0.77 -10.06
N HIS A 30 -12.06 0.12 -9.40
CA HIS A 30 -13.44 -0.10 -8.94
C HIS A 30 -13.61 -1.35 -8.07
N ILE A 31 -12.92 -1.40 -6.92
CA ILE A 31 -13.14 -2.38 -5.84
C ILE A 31 -13.95 -1.75 -4.71
N ASP A 32 -14.93 -2.49 -4.18
CA ASP A 32 -15.68 -2.07 -3.00
C ASP A 32 -14.78 -2.06 -1.76
N MET A 33 -14.80 -0.96 -1.00
CA MET A 33 -13.96 -0.75 0.19
C MET A 33 -14.06 -1.90 1.22
N PRO A 34 -15.25 -2.47 1.54
CA PRO A 34 -15.31 -3.60 2.46
C PRO A 34 -14.63 -4.86 1.94
N VAL A 35 -14.69 -5.11 0.63
CA VAL A 35 -14.02 -6.26 0.00
C VAL A 35 -12.52 -6.07 0.06
N LEU A 36 -12.02 -4.88 -0.32
CA LEU A 36 -10.61 -4.55 -0.20
C LEU A 36 -10.11 -4.74 1.23
N LYS A 37 -10.76 -4.11 2.22
CA LYS A 37 -10.36 -4.24 3.64
C LYS A 37 -10.32 -5.69 4.11
N SER A 38 -11.30 -6.51 3.71
CA SER A 38 -11.31 -7.94 4.06
C SER A 38 -10.09 -8.67 3.49
N ILE A 39 -9.75 -8.40 2.23
CA ILE A 39 -8.55 -8.99 1.60
C ILE A 39 -7.30 -8.50 2.33
N LEU A 40 -7.13 -7.19 2.54
CA LEU A 40 -5.92 -6.65 3.18
C LEU A 40 -5.70 -7.22 4.59
N CYS A 41 -6.77 -7.49 5.36
CA CYS A 41 -6.65 -8.15 6.65
C CYS A 41 -6.06 -9.58 6.56
N ASP A 42 -6.35 -10.32 5.49
CA ASP A 42 -5.81 -11.67 5.30
C ASP A 42 -4.31 -11.64 4.90
N PHE A 43 -3.80 -10.49 4.43
CA PHE A 43 -2.43 -10.30 3.96
C PHE A 43 -1.64 -9.26 4.79
N GLU A 44 -2.02 -9.04 6.04
CA GLU A 44 -1.37 -8.07 6.93
C GLU A 44 0.15 -8.32 7.08
N ASP A 45 0.54 -9.59 7.27
CA ASP A 45 1.95 -9.98 7.42
C ASP A 45 2.77 -9.64 6.18
N LEU A 46 2.23 -9.93 4.98
CA LEU A 46 2.87 -9.57 3.72
C LEU A 46 3.07 -8.06 3.63
N LEU A 47 2.01 -7.28 3.82
CA LEU A 47 2.06 -5.82 3.67
C LEU A 47 3.02 -5.17 4.67
N THR A 48 3.07 -5.66 5.92
CA THR A 48 3.83 -5.03 7.00
C THR A 48 5.26 -5.55 7.15
N HIS A 49 5.56 -6.76 6.69
CA HIS A 49 6.86 -7.41 6.93
C HIS A 49 7.64 -7.77 5.68
N ASP A 50 7.05 -7.70 4.48
CA ASP A 50 7.79 -7.90 3.24
C ASP A 50 8.38 -6.60 2.70
N GLY A 51 9.70 -6.53 2.48
CA GLY A 51 10.38 -5.34 1.98
C GLY A 51 10.25 -5.12 0.47
N CYS A 52 9.46 -5.94 -0.23
CA CYS A 52 9.30 -5.89 -1.69
C CYS A 52 7.84 -5.64 -2.10
N THR A 53 6.92 -5.36 -1.16
CA THR A 53 5.49 -5.13 -1.44
C THR A 53 5.08 -3.74 -0.98
N GLY A 54 4.50 -2.98 -1.90
CA GLY A 54 3.80 -1.73 -1.63
C GLY A 54 2.35 -1.76 -2.13
N ILE A 55 1.50 -0.88 -1.59
CA ILE A 55 0.12 -0.72 -2.01
C ILE A 55 -0.30 0.76 -1.98
N ALA A 56 -0.99 1.21 -3.03
CA ALA A 56 -1.70 2.48 -3.06
C ALA A 56 -3.20 2.24 -3.24
N VAL A 57 -4.02 2.97 -2.49
CA VAL A 57 -5.48 2.96 -2.60
C VAL A 57 -5.94 4.35 -2.95
N LEU A 58 -6.62 4.49 -4.08
CA LEU A 58 -6.97 5.76 -4.70
C LEU A 58 -8.47 5.95 -4.76
N ASN A 59 -8.93 7.18 -4.60
CA ASN A 59 -10.31 7.54 -4.92
C ASN A 59 -10.41 7.82 -6.44
N PRO A 60 -11.29 7.13 -7.20
CA PRO A 60 -11.41 7.34 -8.65
C PRO A 60 -12.04 8.68 -9.04
N GLY A 61 -12.75 9.34 -8.12
CA GLY A 61 -13.50 10.57 -8.35
C GLY A 61 -12.77 11.86 -7.97
N ILE A 62 -11.75 11.78 -7.10
CA ILE A 62 -10.98 12.93 -6.61
C ILE A 62 -9.50 12.56 -6.46
N PRO A 63 -8.55 13.52 -6.59
CA PRO A 63 -7.13 13.25 -6.46
C PRO A 63 -6.73 13.06 -4.98
N GLN A 64 -7.10 11.92 -4.42
CA GLN A 64 -6.74 11.48 -3.09
C GLN A 64 -6.29 10.03 -3.12
N GLU A 65 -5.23 9.72 -2.38
CA GLU A 65 -4.70 8.37 -2.25
C GLU A 65 -4.02 8.15 -0.89
N VAL A 66 -4.03 6.91 -0.45
CA VAL A 66 -3.28 6.43 0.71
C VAL A 66 -2.31 5.36 0.23
N GLN A 67 -1.02 5.57 0.47
CA GLN A 67 0.05 4.67 0.07
C GLN A 67 0.70 4.06 1.30
N PHE A 68 1.02 2.78 1.22
CA PHE A 68 1.92 2.07 2.12
C PHE A 68 2.97 1.38 1.28
N ASP A 69 4.14 2.01 1.17
CA ASP A 69 5.17 1.62 0.21
C ASP A 69 6.07 0.47 0.71
N GLU A 70 7.01 0.04 -0.13
CA GLU A 70 8.02 -0.97 0.20
C GLU A 70 8.95 -0.56 1.37
N HIS A 71 9.10 0.75 1.61
CA HIS A 71 9.86 1.32 2.74
C HIS A 71 9.01 1.43 4.01
N LYS A 72 7.76 0.96 3.97
CA LYS A 72 6.80 0.97 5.07
C LYS A 72 6.49 2.37 5.57
N LEU A 73 6.52 3.33 4.66
CA LEU A 73 6.01 4.68 4.88
C LEU A 73 4.52 4.68 4.53
N LEU A 74 3.70 5.10 5.49
CA LEU A 74 2.29 5.40 5.25
C LEU A 74 2.17 6.86 4.84
N ILE A 75 1.78 7.12 3.60
CA ILE A 75 1.67 8.46 3.03
C ILE A 75 0.25 8.70 2.57
N VAL A 76 -0.30 9.87 2.88
CA VAL A 76 -1.62 10.30 2.42
C VAL A 76 -1.46 11.53 1.54
N TYR A 77 -1.91 11.44 0.28
CA TYR A 77 -1.89 12.54 -0.67
C TYR A 77 -3.31 13.06 -0.90
N GLY A 78 -3.45 14.38 -0.96
CA GLY A 78 -4.73 15.05 -1.19
C GLY A 78 -4.68 16.53 -0.83
N SER A 79 -5.70 17.29 -1.23
CA SER A 79 -5.82 18.72 -0.93
C SER A 79 -6.38 19.01 0.47
N GLU A 80 -7.16 18.09 1.04
CA GLU A 80 -7.78 18.22 2.36
C GLU A 80 -7.56 16.92 3.14
N LEU A 81 -6.67 16.96 4.14
CA LEU A 81 -6.22 15.75 4.87
C LEU A 81 -6.84 15.60 6.26
N HIS A 82 -7.73 16.51 6.66
CA HIS A 82 -8.23 16.59 8.04
C HIS A 82 -8.90 15.30 8.52
N GLU A 83 -9.73 14.67 7.68
CA GLU A 83 -10.38 13.39 8.02
C GLU A 83 -9.36 12.26 8.27
N TYR A 84 -8.23 12.27 7.55
CA TYR A 84 -7.15 11.30 7.75
C TYR A 84 -6.36 11.58 9.03
N GLU A 85 -6.10 12.85 9.34
CA GLU A 85 -5.47 13.26 10.62
C GLU A 85 -6.32 12.84 11.82
N GLU A 86 -7.65 12.98 11.73
CA GLU A 86 -8.58 12.52 12.77
C GLU A 86 -8.50 11.00 12.96
N VAL A 87 -8.50 10.23 11.86
CA VAL A 87 -8.34 8.77 11.91
C VAL A 87 -7.02 8.37 12.59
N LEU A 88 -5.91 9.04 12.27
CA LEU A 88 -4.62 8.76 12.92
C LEU A 88 -4.64 9.12 14.41
N ARG A 89 -5.22 10.27 14.77
CA ARG A 89 -5.37 10.72 16.16
C ARG A 89 -6.21 9.75 16.99
N ASP A 90 -7.31 9.24 16.43
CA ASP A 90 -8.19 8.25 17.07
C ASP A 90 -7.49 6.90 17.30
N ARG A 91 -6.39 6.64 16.58
CA ARG A 91 -5.51 5.48 16.76
C ARG A 91 -4.26 5.80 17.58
N GLU A 92 -4.25 6.94 18.28
CA GLU A 92 -3.15 7.39 19.13
C GLU A 92 -1.84 7.65 18.38
N ILE A 93 -1.91 7.85 17.05
CA ILE A 93 -0.77 8.26 16.23
C ILE A 93 -0.69 9.79 16.29
N ILE A 94 0.24 10.27 17.12
CA ILE A 94 0.45 11.71 17.35
C ILE A 94 1.47 12.28 16.35
N CYS A 95 1.23 13.51 15.89
CA CYS A 95 2.20 14.23 15.08
C CYS A 95 3.43 14.58 15.93
N ALA A 96 4.61 14.35 15.38
CA ALA A 96 5.89 14.71 15.97
C ALA A 96 6.71 15.55 14.98
N ASP A 97 6.47 16.86 14.99
CA ASP A 97 7.10 17.81 14.05
C ASP A 97 8.62 17.92 14.20
N ASP A 98 9.17 17.48 15.33
CA ASP A 98 10.60 17.49 15.66
C ASP A 98 11.29 16.13 15.43
N MET A 99 10.59 15.18 14.79
CA MET A 99 11.15 13.88 14.44
C MET A 99 12.36 14.04 13.51
N LYS A 100 13.48 13.46 13.89
CA LYS A 100 14.70 13.46 13.08
C LYS A 100 14.74 12.21 12.21
N PHE A 101 14.78 12.41 10.89
CA PHE A 101 14.97 11.34 9.94
C PHE A 101 16.45 10.98 9.82
N ILE A 102 16.77 9.69 9.89
CA ILE A 102 18.12 9.18 9.63
C ILE A 102 18.10 8.59 8.22
N THR A 103 18.88 9.18 7.31
CA THR A 103 19.02 8.69 5.94
C THR A 103 20.21 7.74 5.84
N GLU A 104 20.01 6.45 5.57
CA GLU A 104 21.05 5.57 5.02
C GLU A 104 20.98 5.57 3.50
N ALA A 105 22.15 5.64 2.84
CA ALA A 105 22.28 5.89 1.40
C ALA A 105 22.13 4.62 0.52
N GLU A 106 22.12 3.43 1.12
CA GLU A 106 21.96 2.15 0.44
C GLU A 106 21.01 1.30 1.30
N HIS A 107 19.81 1.00 0.79
CA HIS A 107 18.90 0.06 1.40
C HIS A 107 18.71 -1.14 0.47
N VAL A 108 18.69 -2.33 1.06
CA VAL A 108 18.48 -3.59 0.33
C VAL A 108 17.08 -4.06 0.68
N HIS A 109 16.21 -4.23 -0.32
CA HIS A 109 14.92 -4.87 -0.10
C HIS A 109 15.14 -6.34 0.24
N SER A 110 14.52 -6.78 1.32
CA SER A 110 14.60 -8.15 1.79
C SER A 110 13.20 -8.75 1.75
N THR A 111 13.13 -9.94 1.15
CA THR A 111 11.92 -10.75 1.03
C THR A 111 12.27 -12.21 1.32
N SER A 112 11.26 -13.08 1.28
CA SER A 112 11.39 -14.54 1.40
C SER A 112 10.53 -15.24 0.37
N ASP A 113 10.85 -16.49 0.03
CA ASP A 113 10.05 -17.30 -0.90
C ASP A 113 8.57 -17.37 -0.47
N ARG A 114 8.31 -17.41 0.83
CA ARG A 114 6.95 -17.36 1.39
C ARG A 114 6.22 -16.07 1.01
N PHE A 115 6.87 -14.92 1.15
CA PHE A 115 6.24 -13.64 0.82
C PHE A 115 6.04 -13.48 -0.70
N ALA A 116 6.95 -14.02 -1.51
CA ALA A 116 6.75 -14.08 -2.95
C ALA A 116 5.50 -14.91 -3.33
N GLU A 117 5.28 -16.06 -2.68
CA GLU A 117 4.07 -16.88 -2.88
C GLU A 117 2.80 -16.17 -2.38
N GLU A 118 2.84 -15.56 -1.19
CA GLU A 118 1.71 -14.79 -0.63
C GLU A 118 1.36 -13.58 -1.52
N PHE A 119 2.34 -12.92 -2.12
CA PHE A 119 2.13 -11.81 -3.05
C PHE A 119 1.40 -12.27 -4.32
N GLU A 120 1.77 -13.43 -4.89
CA GLU A 120 1.04 -14.00 -6.01
C GLU A 120 -0.40 -14.38 -5.64
N GLU A 121 -0.65 -14.88 -4.42
CA GLU A 121 -2.03 -15.10 -3.94
C GLU A 121 -2.81 -13.77 -3.82
N LEU A 122 -2.20 -12.73 -3.24
CA LEU A 122 -2.82 -11.42 -3.11
C LEU A 122 -3.25 -10.86 -4.46
N LYS A 123 -2.38 -10.93 -5.47
CA LYS A 123 -2.70 -10.53 -6.86
C LYS A 123 -3.93 -11.24 -7.38
N MET A 124 -3.98 -12.57 -7.24
CA MET A 124 -5.12 -13.38 -7.69
C MET A 124 -6.41 -13.01 -6.93
N ARG A 125 -6.32 -12.76 -5.62
CA ARG A 125 -7.46 -12.37 -4.77
C ARG A 125 -8.02 -11.00 -5.16
N LEU A 126 -7.16 -10.07 -5.54
CA LEU A 126 -7.56 -8.74 -6.02
C LEU A 126 -8.03 -8.76 -7.49
N GLY A 127 -7.90 -9.89 -8.19
CA GLY A 127 -8.23 -10.00 -9.61
C GLY A 127 -7.29 -9.17 -10.49
N MET A 128 -6.04 -9.02 -10.06
CA MET A 128 -4.98 -8.34 -10.79
C MET A 128 -4.30 -9.34 -11.72
N ASP A 129 -5.00 -9.73 -12.78
CA ASP A 129 -4.44 -10.57 -13.84
C ASP A 129 -3.48 -9.70 -14.67
N GLY A 130 -2.18 -9.92 -14.48
CA GLY A 130 -1.15 -9.29 -15.30
C GLY A 130 -1.22 -9.82 -16.72
N ASN A 131 -2.04 -9.22 -17.59
CA ASN A 131 -1.92 -9.20 -19.05
C ASN A 131 -3.00 -8.32 -19.68
N TYR A 132 -2.59 -7.17 -20.23
CA TYR A 132 -3.18 -6.59 -21.44
C TYR A 132 -2.06 -6.21 -22.40
#